data_AF-A0A6J5JSZ7-F1
#
_entry.id   AF-A0A6J5JSZ7-F1
#
_cell.length_a   1.000
_cell.length_b   1.000
_cell.length_c   1.000
_cell.angle_alpha   90.00
_cell.angle_beta   90.00
_cell.angle_gamma   90.00
#
_symmetry.space_group_name_H-M   'P 1'
#
loop_
_entity.id
_entity.type
_entity.pdbx_description
1 polymer ?
#
loop_
_entity_poly.entity_id
_entity_poly.type
_entity_poly.pdbx_seq_one_letter_code
_entity_poly.pdbx_strand_id
1 'polypeptide(L)'
;MWRNGWDRVIPLWEFPPGVRKTIYTTNAIENINSQLRKVITTRGHFPTDEAATKLIWPALRNITANWGTAAHDWKTAMNQFAILYANRFVRPSV
;
A
#
# COMPACT_ATOMS: atom_id res chain seq x y z
N MET A 1 9.74 -15.23 -16.55
CA MET A 1 8.74 -14.67 -15.60
C MET A 1 8.71 -13.15 -15.62
N TRP A 2 9.84 -12.42 -15.48
CA TRP A 2 9.83 -10.94 -15.58
C TRP A 2 9.49 -10.37 -16.95
N ARG A 3 9.94 -11.01 -18.04
CA ARG A 3 9.64 -10.57 -19.42
C ARG A 3 8.14 -10.50 -19.72
N ASN A 4 7.32 -11.36 -19.11
CA ASN A 4 5.88 -11.44 -19.37
C ASN A 4 5.09 -10.34 -18.66
N GLY A 5 5.69 -9.68 -17.66
CA GLY A 5 5.06 -8.58 -16.92
C GLY A 5 5.70 -7.22 -17.20
N TRP A 6 6.66 -7.16 -18.13
CA TRP A 6 7.48 -5.98 -18.34
C TRP A 6 6.66 -4.75 -18.72
N ASP A 7 5.64 -4.92 -19.57
CA ASP A 7 4.72 -3.86 -19.98
C ASP A 7 4.00 -3.20 -18.79
N ARG A 8 3.81 -3.92 -17.68
CA ARG A 8 3.18 -3.38 -16.46
C ARG A 8 4.16 -2.62 -15.57
N VAL A 9 5.47 -2.82 -15.75
CA VAL A 9 6.52 -2.21 -14.93
C VAL A 9 7.04 -0.92 -15.59
N ILE A 10 7.03 -0.84 -16.92
CA ILE A 10 7.49 0.35 -17.68
C ILE A 10 6.88 1.67 -17.17
N PRO A 11 5.56 1.78 -16.89
CA PRO A 11 4.97 3.05 -16.46
C PRO A 11 5.53 3.58 -15.14
N LEU A 12 6.12 2.72 -14.31
CA LEU A 12 6.74 3.18 -13.07
C LEU A 12 7.90 4.15 -13.35
N TRP A 13 8.55 4.08 -14.52
CA TRP A 13 9.71 4.91 -14.86
C TRP A 13 9.30 6.30 -15.37
N GLU A 14 8.02 6.51 -15.68
CA GLU A 14 7.45 7.83 -16.01
C GLU A 14 7.37 8.74 -14.78
N PHE A 15 7.42 8.16 -13.57
CA PHE A 15 7.33 8.93 -12.33
C PHE A 15 8.69 9.49 -11.88
N PRO A 16 8.70 10.71 -11.30
CA PRO A 16 9.91 11.30 -10.71
C PRO A 16 10.51 10.42 -9.61
N PRO A 17 11.83 10.55 -9.33
CA PRO A 17 12.52 9.73 -8.33
C PRO A 17 11.85 9.70 -6.95
N GLY A 18 11.31 10.84 -6.47
CA GLY A 18 10.63 10.91 -5.18
C GLY A 18 9.36 10.05 -5.11
N VAL A 19 8.60 9.98 -6.22
CA VAL A 19 7.40 9.15 -6.33
C VAL A 19 7.78 7.68 -6.48
N ARG A 20 8.76 7.36 -7.32
CA ARG A 20 9.27 5.99 -7.47
C ARG A 20 9.72 5.41 -6.15
N LYS A 21 10.44 6.19 -5.34
CA LYS A 21 10.88 5.81 -4.00
C LYS A 21 9.73 5.39 -3.10
N THR A 22 8.66 6.16 -3.05
CA THR A 22 7.46 5.79 -2.29
C THR A 22 6.78 4.52 -2.82
N ILE A 23 6.77 4.30 -4.14
CA ILE A 23 6.12 3.12 -4.74
C ILE A 23 6.93 1.84 -4.52
N TYR A 24 8.25 1.87 -4.75
CA TYR A 24 9.08 0.67 -4.60
C TYR A 24 9.39 0.33 -3.14
N THR A 25 9.15 1.26 -2.19
CA THR A 25 9.28 0.91 -0.77
C THR A 25 8.19 -0.08 -0.39
N THR A 26 8.55 -1.36 -0.38
CA THR A 26 7.67 -2.48 -0.01
C THR A 26 7.37 -2.52 1.49
N ASN A 27 8.09 -1.73 2.30
CA ASN A 27 7.97 -1.68 3.76
C ASN A 27 6.53 -1.65 4.28
N ALA A 28 5.62 -0.89 3.65
CA ALA A 28 4.24 -0.82 4.11
C ALA A 28 3.48 -2.14 3.89
N ILE A 29 3.59 -2.72 2.70
CA ILE A 29 2.91 -3.96 2.33
C ILE A 29 3.55 -5.16 3.06
N GLU A 30 4.88 -5.19 3.16
CA GLU A 30 5.61 -6.22 3.90
C GLU A 30 5.29 -6.20 5.39
N ASN A 31 5.18 -5.01 5.99
CA ASN A 31 4.80 -4.85 7.38
C ASN A 31 3.39 -5.42 7.63
N ILE A 32 2.42 -5.07 6.78
CA ILE A 32 1.06 -5.64 6.81
C ILE A 32 1.10 -7.16 6.71
N ASN A 33 1.77 -7.70 5.69
CA ASN A 33 1.88 -9.13 5.46
C ASN A 33 2.55 -9.87 6.62
N SER A 34 3.57 -9.28 7.23
CA SER A 34 4.25 -9.82 8.40
C SER A 34 3.32 -9.89 9.62
N GLN A 35 2.58 -8.82 9.90
CA GLN A 35 1.63 -8.78 11.01
C GLN A 35 0.46 -9.76 10.79
N LEU A 36 -0.11 -9.81 9.58
CA LEU A 36 -1.14 -10.79 9.23
C LEU A 36 -0.64 -12.22 9.36
N ARG A 37 0.57 -12.51 8.87
CA ARG A 37 1.17 -13.84 8.98
C ARG A 37 1.28 -14.28 10.44
N LYS A 38 1.68 -13.39 11.36
CA LYS A 38 1.73 -13.70 12.81
C LYS A 38 0.36 -14.13 13.35
N VAL A 39 -0.70 -13.42 12.97
CA VAL A 39 -2.07 -13.74 13.42
C VAL A 39 -2.55 -15.07 12.83
N ILE A 40 -2.29 -15.32 11.54
CA ILE A 40 -2.74 -16.52 10.83
C ILE A 40 -1.98 -17.76 11.29
N THR A 41 -0.65 -17.68 11.44
CA THR A 41 0.20 -18.83 11.80
C THR A 41 -0.18 -19.41 13.17
N THR A 42 -0.73 -18.58 14.06
CA THR A 42 -1.19 -18.99 15.40
C THR A 42 -2.46 -19.85 15.35
N ARG A 43 -3.29 -19.77 14.30
CA ARG A 43 -4.64 -20.38 14.26
C ARG A 43 -4.78 -21.62 13.36
N GLY A 44 -3.73 -22.08 12.69
CA GLY A 44 -3.77 -23.33 11.92
C GLY A 44 -4.80 -23.31 10.77
N HIS A 45 -5.67 -24.31 10.70
CA HIS A 45 -6.66 -24.49 9.63
C HIS A 45 -7.99 -23.77 9.94
N PHE A 46 -8.59 -23.12 8.93
CA PHE A 46 -9.91 -22.50 9.05
C PHE A 46 -11.01 -23.42 8.53
N PRO A 47 -12.09 -23.67 9.28
CA PRO A 47 -13.17 -24.56 8.85
C PRO A 47 -14.04 -23.96 7.73
N THR A 48 -14.09 -22.63 7.62
CA THR A 48 -14.83 -21.89 6.57
C THR A 48 -14.13 -20.57 6.24
N ASP A 49 -14.40 -20.02 5.06
CA ASP A 49 -13.93 -18.69 4.65
C ASP A 49 -14.46 -17.57 5.55
N GLU A 50 -15.66 -17.76 6.10
CA GLU A 50 -16.26 -16.82 7.05
C GLU A 50 -15.47 -16.78 8.37
N ALA A 51 -15.01 -17.94 8.85
CA ALA A 51 -14.15 -18.02 10.03
C ALA A 51 -12.80 -17.33 9.80
N ALA A 52 -12.21 -17.48 8.61
CA ALA A 52 -10.99 -16.78 8.23
C ALA A 52 -11.21 -15.25 8.17
N THR A 53 -12.32 -14.82 7.57
CA THR A 53 -12.68 -13.39 7.44
C THR A 53 -12.89 -12.73 8.81
N LYS A 54 -13.60 -13.42 9.71
CA LYS A 54 -13.82 -12.97 11.11
C LYS A 54 -12.53 -12.83 11.91
N LEU A 55 -11.46 -13.54 11.54
CA LEU A 55 -10.13 -13.36 12.14
C LEU A 55 -9.35 -12.21 11.49
N ILE A 56 -9.34 -12.15 10.16
CA ILE A 56 -8.56 -11.18 9.38
C ILE A 56 -9.06 -9.75 9.64
N TRP A 57 -10.37 -9.54 9.70
CA TRP A 57 -10.97 -8.22 9.89
C TRP A 57 -10.48 -7.48 11.17
N PRO A 58 -10.60 -8.03 12.38
CA PRO A 58 -10.11 -7.36 13.59
C PRO A 58 -8.58 -7.22 13.59
N ALA A 59 -7.84 -8.16 12.98
CA ALA A 59 -6.39 -8.05 12.84
C ALA A 59 -6.00 -6.83 11.99
N LEU A 60 -6.64 -6.67 10.83
CA LEU A 60 -6.46 -5.50 9.98
C LEU A 60 -6.81 -4.21 10.72
N ARG A 61 -7.94 -4.18 11.43
CA ARG A 61 -8.35 -3.02 12.24
C ARG A 61 -7.26 -2.61 13.24
N ASN A 62 -6.69 -3.57 13.97
CA ASN A 62 -5.60 -3.32 14.91
C ASN A 62 -4.32 -2.82 14.23
N ILE A 63 -3.96 -3.37 13.06
CA ILE A 63 -2.80 -2.92 12.28
C ILE A 63 -2.99 -1.45 11.86
N THR A 64 -4.18 -1.12 11.34
CA THR A 64 -4.49 0.22 10.83
C THR A 64 -4.63 1.28 11.92
N ALA A 65 -4.92 0.90 13.17
CA ALA A 65 -5.03 1.83 14.28
C ALA A 65 -3.74 2.63 14.54
N ASN A 66 -2.58 2.08 14.14
CA ASN A 66 -1.28 2.71 14.34
C ASN A 66 -0.81 3.54 13.13
N TRP A 67 -1.63 3.69 12.08
CA TRP A 67 -1.24 4.38 10.83
C TRP A 67 -1.43 5.91 10.87
N GLY A 68 -1.01 6.55 11.96
CA GLY A 68 -1.12 8.00 12.11
C GLY A 68 0.00 8.81 11.44
N THR A 69 1.13 8.17 11.13
CA THR A 69 2.32 8.88 10.64
C THR A 69 2.43 8.79 9.11
N ALA A 70 2.65 9.93 8.45
CA ALA A 70 2.93 9.94 7.02
C ALA A 70 4.27 9.22 6.73
N ALA A 71 4.35 8.55 5.58
CA ALA A 71 5.62 7.98 5.12
C ALA A 71 6.67 9.09 4.96
N HIS A 72 7.92 8.79 5.27
CA HIS A 72 9.01 9.77 5.35
C HIS A 72 9.13 10.67 4.10
N ASP A 73 9.09 10.07 2.91
CA ASP A 73 9.22 10.79 1.64
C ASP A 73 7.88 11.29 1.06
N TRP A 74 6.76 11.09 1.78
CA TRP A 74 5.41 11.34 1.25
C TRP A 74 5.19 12.79 0.83
N LYS A 75 5.70 13.75 1.62
CA LYS A 75 5.54 15.19 1.31
C LYS A 75 6.24 15.55 -0.01
N THR A 76 7.42 15.00 -0.25
CA THR A 76 8.18 15.23 -1.48
C THR A 76 7.47 14.59 -2.68
N ALA A 77 6.99 13.34 -2.53
CA ALA A 77 6.21 12.67 -3.57
C ALA A 77 4.90 13.42 -3.89
N MET A 78 4.20 13.91 -2.87
CA MET A 78 2.97 14.68 -3.02
C MET A 78 3.16 15.94 -3.84
N ASN A 79 4.23 16.70 -3.59
CA ASN A 79 4.55 17.90 -4.38
C ASN A 79 4.76 17.56 -5.86
N GLN A 80 5.42 16.43 -6.15
CA GLN A 80 5.61 15.96 -7.53
C GLN A 80 4.28 15.57 -8.19
N PHE A 81 3.39 14.90 -7.46
CA PHE A 81 2.05 14.59 -7.95
C PHE A 81 1.22 15.84 -8.23
N ALA A 82 1.32 16.86 -7.37
CA ALA A 82 0.60 18.12 -7.56
C ALA A 82 1.05 18.86 -8.83
N ILE A 83 2.33 18.76 -9.20
CA ILE A 83 2.86 19.34 -10.45
C ILE A 83 2.37 18.53 -11.66
N LEU A 84 2.50 17.19 -11.63
CA LEU A 84 2.16 16.32 -12.76
C LEU A 84 0.65 16.22 -13.02
N TYR A 85 -0.16 16.30 -11.98
CA TYR A 85 -1.61 16.07 -12.04
C TYR A 85 -2.38 17.21 -11.39
N ALA A 86 -1.98 18.46 -11.64
CA ALA A 86 -2.58 19.66 -11.03
C ALA A 86 -4.12 19.67 -11.10
N ASN A 87 -4.68 19.23 -12.24
CA ASN A 87 -6.13 19.14 -12.46
C ASN A 87 -6.86 18.11 -11.56
N ARG A 88 -6.15 17.24 -10.85
CA ARG A 88 -6.71 16.29 -9.88
C ARG A 88 -6.63 16.79 -8.43
N PHE A 89 -5.90 17.88 -8.19
CA PHE A 89 -5.72 18.50 -6.86
C PHE A 89 -6.59 19.76 -6.66
N VAL A 90 -7.53 20.03 -7.56
CA VAL A 90 -8.51 21.10 -7.40
C VAL A 90 -9.69 20.61 -6.58
N ARG A 91 -10.19 21.43 -5.64
CA ARG A 91 -11.51 21.20 -5.05
C ARG A 91 -12.55 21.41 -6.15
N PRO A 92 -13.55 20.53 -6.31
CA PRO A 92 -14.65 20.78 -7.22
C PRO A 92 -15.26 22.14 -6.87
N SER A 93 -15.29 23.07 -7.82
CA SER A 93 -16.10 24.27 -7.70
C SER A 93 -17.55 23.82 -7.79
N VAL A 94 -18.24 23.86 -6.65
CA VAL A 94 -19.69 23.68 -6.57
C VAL A 94 -20.37 24.77 -7.41
#